data_AF-A0A0R0CCX0-F1
#
_entry.id   AF-A0A0R0CCX0-F1
#
_cell.length_a   1.000
_cell.length_b   1.000
_cell.length_c   1.000
_cell.angle_alpha   90.00
_cell.angle_beta   90.00
_cell.angle_gamma   90.00
#
_symmetry.space_group_name_H-M   'P 1'
#
loop_
_entity.id
_entity.type
_entity.pdbx_description
1 polymer ?
#
loop_
_entity_poly.entity_id
_entity_poly.type
_entity_poly.pdbx_seq_one_letter_code
_entity_poly.pdbx_strand_id
1 'polypeptide(L)'
;MTSIHLQVWIDAPLATVYAGLANAEGLGQWWIPHQQSVIDGDTVLSHNPGSGHGVVAMKILQNSPSGCVRWEVISRHPPQSPASAWTGSEIRFDLSRRASPGSWRGLPHEGEPMTVLEFHHLGWDGDSEYLGFCSQAWAETLVMLRRWAEARSSAHP
;
A
#
# COMPACT_ATOMS: atom_id res chain seq x y z
N MET A 1 -10.30 1.33 18.41
CA MET A 1 -9.95 1.99 17.14
C MET A 1 -10.18 0.99 16.03
N THR A 2 -10.80 1.43 14.94
CA THR A 2 -11.13 0.58 13.81
C THR A 2 -9.94 0.51 12.85
N SER A 3 -9.91 -0.50 11.99
CA SER A 3 -8.91 -0.61 10.92
C SER A 3 -9.52 -1.12 9.64
N ILE A 4 -8.89 -0.77 8.52
CA ILE A 4 -9.13 -1.41 7.23
C ILE A 4 -8.09 -2.52 7.11
N HIS A 5 -8.53 -3.76 6.87
CA HIS A 5 -7.67 -4.89 6.55
C HIS A 5 -8.05 -5.46 5.18
N LEU A 6 -7.07 -5.56 4.28
CA LEU A 6 -7.22 -6.17 2.97
C LEU A 6 -6.08 -7.17 2.76
N GLN A 7 -6.37 -8.29 2.12
CA GLN A 7 -5.37 -9.29 1.76
C GLN A 7 -5.34 -9.45 0.23
N VAL A 8 -4.14 -9.41 -0.36
CA VAL A 8 -3.95 -9.55 -1.80
C VAL A 8 -2.89 -10.61 -2.07
N TRP A 9 -3.23 -11.56 -2.95
CA TRP A 9 -2.31 -12.56 -3.48
C TRP A 9 -1.77 -12.08 -4.81
N ILE A 10 -0.45 -12.09 -4.96
CA ILE A 10 0.27 -11.50 -6.09
C ILE A 10 1.22 -12.55 -6.66
N ASP A 11 1.04 -12.85 -7.94
CA ASP A 11 1.88 -13.80 -8.69
C ASP A 11 3.22 -13.16 -9.09
N ALA A 12 4.01 -12.83 -8.08
CA ALA A 12 5.29 -12.16 -8.21
C ALA A 12 6.20 -12.50 -7.03
N PRO A 13 7.54 -12.49 -7.22
CA PRO A 13 8.48 -12.56 -6.12
C PRO A 13 8.28 -11.44 -5.09
N LEU A 14 8.50 -11.74 -3.81
CA LEU A 14 8.36 -10.76 -2.71
C LEU A 14 9.23 -9.52 -2.95
N ALA A 15 10.44 -9.70 -3.50
CA ALA A 15 11.34 -8.61 -3.82
C ALA A 15 10.74 -7.62 -4.85
N THR A 16 9.98 -8.12 -5.83
CA THR A 16 9.29 -7.28 -6.82
C THR A 16 8.20 -6.44 -6.15
N VAL A 17 7.37 -7.06 -5.31
CA VAL A 17 6.30 -6.36 -4.59
C VAL A 17 6.89 -5.33 -3.62
N TYR A 18 7.94 -5.70 -2.88
CA TYR A 18 8.67 -4.79 -2.00
C TYR A 18 9.24 -3.59 -2.76
N ALA A 19 9.89 -3.81 -3.90
CA ALA A 19 10.45 -2.73 -4.71
C ALA A 19 9.38 -1.72 -5.16
N GLY A 20 8.14 -2.16 -5.39
CA GLY A 20 7.01 -1.27 -5.70
C GLY A 20 6.53 -0.42 -4.52
N LEU A 21 6.85 -0.81 -3.28
CA LEU A 21 6.41 -0.13 -2.06
C LEU A 21 7.53 0.67 -1.38
N ALA A 22 8.78 0.33 -1.64
CA ALA A 22 9.90 0.75 -0.81
C ALA A 22 10.22 2.25 -0.87
N ASN A 23 9.91 2.94 -1.96
CA ASN A 23 10.30 4.33 -2.16
C ASN A 23 9.40 5.04 -3.19
N ALA A 24 9.63 6.34 -3.36
CA ALA A 24 8.86 7.17 -4.29
C ALA A 24 8.96 6.70 -5.75
N GLU A 25 10.12 6.20 -6.18
CA GLU A 25 10.31 5.69 -7.55
C GLU A 25 9.42 4.46 -7.79
N GLY A 26 9.44 3.49 -6.87
CA GLY A 26 8.63 2.29 -6.92
C GLY A 26 7.13 2.57 -6.90
N LEU A 27 6.67 3.42 -5.97
CA LEU A 27 5.27 3.82 -5.86
C LEU A 27 4.80 4.55 -7.12
N GLY A 28 5.67 5.37 -7.72
CA GLY A 28 5.41 6.08 -8.96
C GLY A 28 5.17 5.19 -10.18
N GLN A 29 5.58 3.91 -10.14
CA GLN A 29 5.41 3.00 -11.27
C GLN A 29 3.99 2.44 -11.41
N TRP A 30 3.19 2.45 -10.34
CA TRP A 30 1.89 1.76 -10.33
C TRP A 30 0.77 2.53 -9.65
N TRP A 31 1.06 3.48 -8.76
CA TRP A 31 0.05 4.25 -8.05
C TRP A 31 -0.15 5.64 -8.66
N ILE A 32 0.66 6.61 -8.21
CA ILE A 32 0.77 7.98 -8.72
C ILE A 32 2.20 8.47 -8.43
N PRO A 33 2.69 9.50 -9.13
CA PRO A 33 4.01 10.06 -8.85
C PRO A 33 4.14 10.49 -7.39
N HIS A 34 5.10 9.88 -6.69
CA HIS A 34 5.48 10.25 -5.33
C HIS A 34 6.77 11.05 -5.34
N GLN A 35 6.96 11.86 -4.32
CA GLN A 35 8.21 12.52 -3.99
C GLN A 35 8.73 11.98 -2.66
N GLN A 36 10.04 11.89 -2.53
CA GLN A 36 10.70 11.52 -1.29
C GLN A 36 11.59 12.68 -0.84
N SER A 37 11.43 13.09 0.41
CA SER A 37 12.20 14.18 1.03
C SER A 37 12.63 13.79 2.44
N VAL A 38 13.49 14.60 3.05
CA VAL A 38 13.87 14.50 4.46
C VAL A 38 13.37 15.75 5.18
N ILE A 39 12.58 15.57 6.23
CA ILE A 39 12.02 16.64 7.08
C ILE A 39 12.40 16.30 8.51
N ASP A 40 13.12 17.20 9.19
CA ASP A 40 13.56 17.03 10.59
C ASP A 40 14.28 15.69 10.86
N GLY A 41 14.99 15.18 9.86
CA GLY A 41 15.72 13.90 9.92
C GLY A 41 14.89 12.67 9.55
N ASP A 42 13.57 12.80 9.38
CA ASP A 42 12.68 11.73 8.96
C ASP A 42 12.55 11.67 7.44
N THR A 43 12.51 10.45 6.89
CA THR A 43 12.18 10.25 5.47
C THR A 43 10.67 10.35 5.27
N VAL A 44 10.24 11.23 4.38
CA VAL A 44 8.83 11.50 4.08
C VAL A 44 8.53 11.21 2.62
N LEU A 45 7.49 10.41 2.38
CA LEU A 45 6.87 10.23 1.08
C LEU A 45 5.70 11.20 0.95
N SER A 46 5.56 11.84 -0.20
CA SER A 46 4.42 12.72 -0.46
C SER A 46 3.91 12.59 -1.88
N HIS A 47 2.62 12.84 -2.06
CA HIS A 47 2.00 12.89 -3.38
C HIS A 47 0.86 13.90 -3.39
N ASN A 48 0.49 14.36 -4.58
CA ASN A 48 -0.66 15.21 -4.79
C ASN A 48 -1.74 14.42 -5.53
N PRO A 49 -2.85 14.02 -4.87
CA PRO A 49 -3.90 13.24 -5.49
C PRO A 49 -4.85 14.07 -6.38
N GLY A 50 -4.71 15.40 -6.41
CA GLY A 50 -5.50 16.30 -7.26
C GLY A 50 -5.99 17.55 -6.54
N SER A 51 -6.61 18.45 -7.32
CA SER A 51 -7.15 19.71 -6.81
C SER A 51 -8.20 19.48 -5.71
N GLY A 52 -8.04 20.13 -4.56
CA GLY A 52 -9.00 20.09 -3.45
C GLY A 52 -8.63 19.16 -2.29
N HIS A 53 -7.69 18.24 -2.49
CA HIS A 53 -7.23 17.32 -1.42
C HIS A 53 -6.02 17.84 -0.65
N GLY A 54 -5.16 18.65 -1.28
CA GLY A 54 -3.85 19.03 -0.73
C GLY A 54 -2.83 17.88 -0.85
N VAL A 55 -1.60 18.13 -0.42
CA VAL A 55 -0.52 17.13 -0.46
C VAL A 55 -0.71 16.14 0.69
N VAL A 56 -0.77 14.86 0.37
CA VAL A 56 -0.69 13.79 1.36
C VAL A 56 0.78 13.55 1.66
N ALA A 57 1.16 13.58 2.94
CA ALA A 57 2.53 13.37 3.40
C ALA A 57 2.56 12.25 4.44
N MET A 58 3.49 11.33 4.26
CA MET A 58 3.63 10.09 5.01
C MET A 58 5.07 9.92 5.47
N LYS A 59 5.29 9.89 6.78
CA LYS A 59 6.58 9.56 7.37
C LYS A 59 6.83 8.06 7.25
N ILE A 60 8.01 7.65 6.77
CA ILE A 60 8.40 6.24 6.77
C ILE A 60 8.80 5.83 8.19
N LEU A 61 8.02 4.94 8.79
CA LEU A 61 8.32 4.34 10.10
C LEU A 61 9.20 3.10 9.98
N GLN A 62 8.98 2.31 8.93
CA GLN A 62 9.75 1.10 8.64
C GLN A 62 9.76 0.82 7.14
N ASN A 63 10.92 0.42 6.63
CA ASN A 63 11.08 0.02 5.24
C ASN A 63 12.08 -1.12 5.15
N SER A 64 11.60 -2.34 5.35
CA SER A 64 12.44 -3.54 5.41
C SER A 64 12.25 -4.43 4.19
N PRO A 65 13.34 -4.79 3.47
CA PRO A 65 13.30 -5.81 2.42
C PRO A 65 12.81 -7.19 2.91
N SER A 66 12.81 -7.42 4.23
CA SER A 66 12.27 -8.64 4.84
C SER A 66 10.73 -8.73 4.77
N GLY A 67 10.05 -7.74 4.19
CA GLY A 67 8.61 -7.77 3.94
C GLY A 67 7.77 -6.95 4.90
N CYS A 68 8.28 -5.84 5.45
CA CYS A 68 7.47 -4.94 6.27
C CYS A 68 7.73 -3.48 5.90
N VAL A 69 6.69 -2.80 5.44
CA VAL A 69 6.70 -1.37 5.09
C VAL A 69 5.60 -0.67 5.89
N ARG A 70 5.96 0.40 6.61
CA ARG A 70 5.05 1.13 7.50
C ARG A 70 5.22 2.62 7.34
N TRP A 71 4.11 3.32 7.24
CA TRP A 71 4.07 4.77 7.13
C TRP A 71 3.09 5.37 8.14
N GLU A 72 3.40 6.56 8.64
CA GLU A 72 2.48 7.39 9.43
C GLU A 72 2.03 8.56 8.57
N VAL A 73 0.72 8.80 8.48
CA VAL A 73 0.21 9.97 7.77
C VAL A 73 0.35 11.21 8.65
N ILE A 74 1.18 12.15 8.23
CA ILE A 74 1.52 13.36 9.00
C ILE A 74 0.86 14.63 8.44
N SER A 75 0.29 14.56 7.24
CA SER A 75 -0.44 15.68 6.63
C SER A 75 -1.81 15.89 7.28
N ARG A 76 -2.30 17.13 7.22
CA ARG A 76 -3.64 17.53 7.62
C ARG A 76 -4.42 17.99 6.41
N HIS A 77 -5.70 17.66 6.37
CA HIS A 77 -6.55 17.92 5.22
C HIS A 77 -7.87 18.59 5.62
N PRO A 78 -8.49 19.37 4.73
CA PRO A 78 -9.81 19.95 4.97
C PRO A 78 -10.87 18.87 5.25
N PRO A 79 -11.90 19.13 6.08
CA PRO A 79 -12.89 18.14 6.49
C PRO A 79 -13.54 17.37 5.33
N GLN A 80 -13.78 18.04 4.21
CA GLN A 80 -14.40 17.46 3.00
C GLN A 80 -13.52 16.45 2.24
N SER A 81 -12.23 16.37 2.57
CA SER A 81 -11.32 15.38 1.97
C SER A 81 -11.37 14.10 2.80
N PRO A 82 -11.46 12.90 2.19
CA PRO A 82 -11.34 11.64 2.92
C PRO A 82 -10.04 11.51 3.72
N ALA A 83 -8.98 12.20 3.27
CA ALA A 83 -7.69 12.25 3.97
C ALA A 83 -7.72 13.03 5.29
N SER A 84 -8.81 13.76 5.59
CA SER A 84 -8.99 14.45 6.88
C SER A 84 -9.06 13.48 8.06
N ALA A 85 -9.48 12.24 7.81
CA ALA A 85 -9.53 11.17 8.79
C ALA A 85 -8.19 10.42 8.97
N TRP A 86 -7.13 10.78 8.23
CA TRP A 86 -5.89 10.00 8.21
C TRP A 86 -4.78 10.57 9.09
N THR A 87 -4.82 11.83 9.53
CA THR A 87 -3.71 12.40 10.32
C THR A 87 -3.44 11.58 11.59
N GLY A 88 -2.21 11.07 11.74
CA GLY A 88 -1.79 10.21 12.84
C GLY A 88 -2.15 8.73 12.67
N SER A 89 -2.75 8.34 11.54
CA SER A 89 -3.02 6.94 11.20
C SER A 89 -1.74 6.24 10.70
N GLU A 90 -1.72 4.92 10.81
CA GLU A 90 -0.62 4.10 10.28
C GLU A 90 -1.09 3.28 9.07
N ILE A 91 -0.33 3.32 7.99
CA ILE A 91 -0.47 2.44 6.83
C ILE A 91 0.64 1.40 6.89
N ARG A 92 0.27 0.13 6.85
CA ARG A 92 1.17 -1.00 7.01
C ARG A 92 0.95 -2.05 5.93
N PHE A 93 2.06 -2.53 5.38
CA PHE A 93 2.11 -3.63 4.43
C PHE A 93 3.02 -4.72 5.00
N ASP A 94 2.48 -5.91 5.23
CA ASP A 94 3.26 -7.10 5.55
C ASP A 94 3.25 -8.05 4.35
N LEU A 95 4.43 -8.41 3.88
CA LEU A 95 4.65 -9.31 2.76
C LEU A 95 5.12 -10.66 3.27
N SER A 96 4.50 -11.72 2.79
CA SER A 96 4.92 -13.09 3.09
C SER A 96 4.94 -13.94 1.83
N ARG A 97 5.84 -14.92 1.79
CA ARG A 97 5.87 -15.94 0.73
C ARG A 97 4.96 -17.09 1.13
N ARG A 98 3.98 -17.44 0.30
CA ARG A 98 3.09 -18.59 0.53
C ARG A 98 2.91 -19.37 -0.76
N ALA A 99 2.72 -20.69 -0.67
CA ALA A 99 2.39 -21.50 -1.84
C ALA A 99 1.02 -21.11 -2.39
N SER A 100 0.89 -21.04 -3.72
CA SER A 100 -0.37 -20.79 -4.40
C SER A 100 -1.37 -21.88 -3.99
N PRO A 101 -2.57 -21.51 -3.52
CA PRO A 101 -3.63 -22.47 -3.26
C PRO A 101 -4.21 -23.02 -4.57
N GLY A 102 -3.83 -22.48 -5.74
CA GLY A 102 -4.25 -22.98 -7.04
C GLY A 102 -5.65 -22.54 -7.46
N SER A 103 -6.16 -23.26 -8.45
CA SER A 103 -7.30 -22.83 -9.27
C SER A 103 -8.62 -22.68 -8.51
N TRP A 104 -8.81 -23.37 -7.38
CA TRP A 104 -10.04 -23.26 -6.58
C TRP A 104 -10.22 -21.88 -5.91
N ARG A 105 -9.13 -21.10 -5.78
CA ARG A 105 -9.19 -19.67 -5.40
C ARG A 105 -9.04 -18.72 -6.59
N GLY A 106 -9.08 -19.24 -7.82
CA GLY A 106 -8.84 -18.45 -9.03
C GLY A 106 -7.40 -17.95 -9.15
N LEU A 107 -6.43 -18.65 -8.57
CA LEU A 107 -5.00 -18.32 -8.63
C LEU A 107 -4.25 -19.33 -9.51
N PRO A 108 -3.23 -18.90 -10.28
CA PRO A 108 -2.44 -19.77 -11.14
C PRO A 108 -1.39 -20.57 -10.34
N HIS A 109 -0.62 -21.42 -11.03
CA HIS A 109 0.61 -22.05 -10.53
C HIS A 109 0.48 -22.73 -9.15
N GLU A 110 -0.45 -23.68 -9.01
CA GLU A 110 -0.70 -24.37 -7.73
C GLU A 110 0.59 -24.95 -7.12
N GLY A 111 0.79 -24.70 -5.82
CA GLY A 111 1.99 -25.13 -5.09
C GLY A 111 3.23 -24.24 -5.29
N GLU A 112 3.26 -23.41 -6.34
CA GLU A 112 4.36 -22.47 -6.56
C GLU A 112 4.30 -21.27 -5.61
N PRO A 113 5.45 -20.70 -5.22
CA PRO A 113 5.49 -19.63 -4.24
C PRO A 113 5.03 -18.28 -4.82
N MET A 114 4.02 -17.69 -4.19
CA MET A 114 3.49 -16.36 -4.46
C MET A 114 3.76 -15.41 -3.29
N THR A 115 3.57 -14.11 -3.52
CA THR A 115 3.58 -13.10 -2.45
C THR A 115 2.16 -12.85 -1.95
N VAL A 116 1.97 -12.90 -0.64
CA VAL A 116 0.75 -12.45 0.03
C VAL A 116 1.05 -11.15 0.74
N LEU A 117 0.29 -10.12 0.39
CA LEU A 117 0.31 -8.79 0.99
C LEU A 117 -0.87 -8.68 1.97
N GLU A 118 -0.57 -8.47 3.23
CA GLU A 118 -1.54 -8.06 4.26
C GLU A 118 -1.44 -6.54 4.41
N PHE A 119 -2.49 -5.84 4.02
CA PHE A 119 -2.61 -4.39 4.12
C PHE A 119 -3.41 -4.01 5.35
N HIS A 120 -2.89 -3.10 6.15
CA HIS A 120 -3.59 -2.51 7.29
C HIS A 120 -3.52 -0.99 7.24
N HIS A 121 -4.68 -0.33 7.32
CA HIS A 121 -4.76 1.08 7.65
C HIS A 121 -5.36 1.20 9.06
N LEU A 122 -4.52 1.53 10.02
CA LEU A 122 -4.77 1.49 11.45
C LEU A 122 -5.06 2.90 11.99
N GLY A 123 -5.75 2.97 13.13
CA GLY A 123 -5.98 4.25 13.82
C GLY A 123 -7.23 5.00 13.35
N TRP A 124 -8.16 4.32 12.69
CA TRP A 124 -9.42 4.93 12.28
C TRP A 124 -10.33 5.23 13.46
N ASP A 125 -10.97 6.39 13.39
CA ASP A 125 -12.21 6.64 14.13
C ASP A 125 -13.31 5.73 13.58
N GLY A 126 -13.98 5.00 14.48
CA GLY A 126 -15.03 4.05 14.12
C GLY A 126 -16.27 4.71 13.54
N ASP A 127 -16.48 5.99 13.84
CA ASP A 127 -17.62 6.78 13.36
C ASP A 127 -17.28 7.59 12.09
N SER A 128 -16.10 7.40 11.50
CA SER A 128 -15.68 8.10 10.29
C SER A 128 -16.54 7.71 9.08
N GLU A 129 -17.20 8.70 8.47
CA GLU A 129 -17.96 8.52 7.22
C GLU A 129 -17.08 8.03 6.05
N TYR A 130 -15.76 8.25 6.13
CA TYR A 130 -14.81 7.89 5.10
C TYR A 130 -14.29 6.45 5.19
N LEU A 131 -14.60 5.71 6.26
CA LEU A 131 -14.07 4.36 6.46
C LEU A 131 -14.44 3.42 5.29
N GLY A 132 -15.72 3.41 4.90
CA GLY A 132 -16.21 2.59 3.79
C GLY A 132 -15.63 3.01 2.44
N PHE A 133 -15.60 4.32 2.18
CA PHE A 133 -15.01 4.89 0.96
C PHE A 133 -13.53 4.54 0.82
N CYS A 134 -12.74 4.75 1.88
CA CYS A 134 -11.31 4.48 1.86
C CYS A 134 -11.01 2.98 1.77
N SER A 135 -11.85 2.11 2.36
CA SER A 135 -11.72 0.66 2.21
C SER A 135 -11.81 0.24 0.74
N GLN A 136 -12.81 0.73 0.00
CA GLN A 136 -12.93 0.48 -1.44
C GLN A 136 -11.74 1.06 -2.22
N ALA A 137 -11.36 2.32 -1.96
CA ALA A 137 -10.25 2.97 -2.66
C ALA A 137 -8.92 2.22 -2.46
N TRP A 138 -8.67 1.69 -1.25
CA TRP A 138 -7.50 0.86 -0.99
C TRP A 138 -7.56 -0.47 -1.73
N ALA A 139 -8.73 -1.11 -1.83
CA ALA A 139 -8.87 -2.35 -2.60
C ALA A 139 -8.51 -2.13 -4.08
N GLU A 140 -9.00 -1.06 -4.70
CA GLU A 140 -8.66 -0.70 -6.09
C GLU A 140 -7.18 -0.38 -6.27
N THR A 141 -6.62 0.40 -5.34
CA THR A 141 -5.20 0.78 -5.34
C THR A 141 -4.30 -0.46 -5.25
N LEU A 142 -4.60 -1.42 -4.37
CA LEU A 142 -3.80 -2.65 -4.22
C LEU A 142 -3.90 -3.58 -5.44
N VAL A 143 -5.01 -3.53 -6.19
CA VAL A 143 -5.12 -4.23 -7.49
C VAL A 143 -4.14 -3.65 -8.51
N MET A 144 -3.89 -2.34 -8.49
CA MET A 144 -2.90 -1.70 -9.37
C MET A 144 -1.49 -2.21 -9.08
N LEU A 145 -1.09 -2.29 -7.81
CA LEU A 145 0.19 -2.88 -7.38
C LEU A 145 0.32 -4.32 -7.86
N ARG A 146 -0.73 -5.14 -7.65
CA ARG A 146 -0.74 -6.54 -8.09
C ARG A 146 -0.45 -6.66 -9.59
N ARG A 147 -1.23 -5.95 -10.42
CA ARG A 147 -1.07 -5.98 -11.89
C ARG A 147 0.33 -5.56 -12.32
N TRP A 148 0.86 -4.50 -11.71
CA TRP A 148 2.22 -4.03 -12.00
C TRP A 148 3.28 -5.08 -11.64
N ALA A 149 3.17 -5.72 -10.49
CA ALA A 149 4.15 -6.70 -10.03
C ALA A 149 4.12 -7.99 -10.88
N GLU A 150 2.92 -8.48 -11.21
CA GLU A 150 2.72 -9.67 -12.05
C GLU A 150 3.26 -9.43 -13.48
N ALA A 151 3.02 -8.25 -14.06
CA ALA A 151 3.53 -7.89 -15.39
C ALA A 151 5.06 -7.78 -15.47
N ARG A 152 5.75 -7.59 -14.34
CA ARG A 152 7.23 -7.57 -14.26
C ARG A 152 7.84 -8.91 -13.90
N SER A 153 6.98 -9.86 -13.49
CA SER A 153 7.37 -11.20 -13.08
C SER A 153 7.12 -12.23 -14.18
N SER A 154 6.70 -11.78 -15.38
CA SER A 154 6.54 -12.59 -16.58
C SER A 154 7.89 -13.01 -17.16
N ALA A 155 8.59 -13.86 -16.40
CA ALA A 155 9.64 -14.77 -16.82
C ALA A 155 9.73 -15.87 -15.74
N HIS A 156 8.66 -16.67 -15.60
CA HIS A 156 8.87 -18.04 -15.15
C HIS A 156 9.41 -18.81 -16.37
N PRO A 157 10.66 -19.31 -16.35
CA PRO A 157 11.17 -20.17 -17.41
C PRO A 157 10.35 -21.46 -17.54
#